data_AF-A0A1G2CM78-F1
#
_entry.id   AF-A0A1G2CM78-F1
#
_cell.length_a   1.000
_cell.length_b   1.000
_cell.length_c   1.000
_cell.angle_alpha   90.00
_cell.angle_beta   90.00
_cell.angle_gamma   90.00
#
_symmetry.space_group_name_H-M   'P 1'
#
loop_
_entity.id
_entity.type
_entity.pdbx_description
1 polymer ?
#
loop_
_entity_poly.entity_id
_entity_poly.type
_entity_poly.pdbx_seq_one_letter_code
_entity_poly.pdbx_strand_id
1 'polypeptide(L)'
;MNKGVEKSFKLAASRGYLDKLFAIYPVAAAVRRKISKKVKEDIARAFKSKDKKDLILTLLRLDRFPVDEPCLGFIRKDISALDRNPKTLARISSKLKALGLKGVLEGITRPKSSSRRMGPMFKKWLEGLGYPILSAQEIKKTRSRVAILKGSDAALKNFAKKELGYKREKGLDLVMKVGSHFMIGEAKLISTGGGTQDKSFREAVSFVKQKKNKAIRIAVLDGVVWIPSGQEHAKEKMNLYSTIKDLSRDQFALSALLLKDFIKAQIYRKQ
;
A
#
# COMPACT_ATOMS: atom_id res chain seq x y z
N MET A 1 -4.32 27.23 3.99
CA MET A 1 -4.35 25.76 4.09
C MET A 1 -5.06 25.15 2.90
N ASN A 2 -4.66 23.95 2.47
CA ASN A 2 -5.38 23.18 1.45
C ASN A 2 -6.82 22.87 1.91
N LYS A 3 -7.85 23.10 1.07
CA LYS A 3 -9.27 22.89 1.46
C LYS A 3 -9.59 21.43 1.80
N GLY A 4 -8.95 20.47 1.13
CA GLY A 4 -9.11 19.05 1.42
C GLY A 4 -8.55 18.68 2.79
N VAL A 5 -7.39 19.24 3.13
CA VAL A 5 -6.75 19.08 4.44
C VAL A 5 -7.63 19.63 5.55
N GLU A 6 -8.14 20.86 5.41
CA GLU A 6 -9.02 21.48 6.40
C GLU A 6 -10.27 20.64 6.69
N LYS A 7 -10.95 20.19 5.63
CA LYS A 7 -12.12 19.32 5.77
C LYS A 7 -11.76 17.98 6.42
N SER A 8 -10.58 17.44 6.12
CA SER A 8 -10.12 16.17 6.69
C SER A 8 -9.82 16.29 8.19
N PHE A 9 -9.26 17.41 8.65
CA PHE A 9 -9.10 17.68 10.08
C PHE A 9 -10.45 17.74 10.81
N LYS A 10 -11.41 18.49 10.28
CA LYS A 10 -12.77 18.56 10.84
C LYS A 10 -13.45 17.19 10.86
N LEU A 11 -13.26 16.41 9.80
CA LEU A 11 -13.81 15.06 9.69
C LEU A 11 -13.18 14.10 10.71
N ALA A 12 -11.85 14.13 10.88
CA ALA A 12 -11.14 13.27 11.81
C ALA A 12 -11.50 13.58 13.28
N ALA A 13 -11.79 14.84 13.61
CA ALA A 13 -12.28 15.25 14.92
C ALA A 13 -13.78 14.95 15.14
N SER A 14 -14.52 14.54 14.09
CA SER A 14 -15.96 14.28 14.19
C SER A 14 -16.27 12.88 14.72
N ARG A 15 -17.44 12.74 15.35
CA ARG A 15 -17.94 11.44 15.83
C ARG A 15 -18.04 10.44 14.67
N GLY A 16 -17.53 9.24 14.93
CA GLY A 16 -17.61 8.09 14.01
C GLY A 16 -16.69 8.19 12.79
N TYR A 17 -15.62 8.97 12.83
CA TYR A 17 -14.64 9.01 11.73
C TYR A 17 -14.08 7.61 11.39
N LEU A 18 -13.62 6.87 12.40
CA LEU A 18 -13.11 5.51 12.19
C LEU A 18 -14.21 4.54 11.73
N ASP A 19 -15.43 4.69 12.24
CA ASP A 19 -16.58 3.87 11.83
C ASP A 19 -16.88 4.06 10.34
N LYS A 20 -16.86 5.32 9.87
CA LYS A 20 -17.03 5.65 8.45
C LYS A 20 -15.90 5.07 7.60
N LEU A 21 -14.67 5.03 8.12
CA LEU A 21 -13.55 4.40 7.41
C LEU A 21 -13.76 2.90 7.19
N PHE A 22 -14.58 2.20 7.98
CA PHE A 22 -14.85 0.78 7.73
C PHE A 22 -15.60 0.51 6.43
N ALA A 23 -16.28 1.50 5.85
CA ALA A 23 -16.84 1.38 4.50
C ALA A 23 -15.75 1.27 3.41
N ILE A 24 -14.55 1.78 3.69
CA ILE A 24 -13.40 1.82 2.77
C ILE A 24 -12.40 0.72 3.12
N TYR A 25 -12.13 0.56 4.41
CA TYR A 25 -11.17 -0.38 4.98
C TYR A 25 -11.89 -1.33 5.96
N PRO A 26 -12.80 -2.21 5.48
CA PRO A 26 -13.53 -3.12 6.36
C PRO A 26 -12.60 -3.99 7.20
N VAL A 27 -12.93 -4.19 8.47
CA VAL A 27 -12.20 -5.10 9.36
C VAL A 27 -12.49 -6.55 8.94
N ALA A 28 -11.83 -7.00 7.89
CA ALA A 28 -11.93 -8.38 7.46
C ALA A 28 -11.01 -9.26 8.32
N ALA A 29 -11.51 -10.42 8.73
CA ALA A 29 -10.67 -11.47 9.30
C ALA A 29 -9.43 -11.69 8.43
N ALA A 30 -8.27 -11.79 9.07
CA ALA A 30 -7.02 -11.87 8.35
C ALA A 30 -6.93 -13.23 7.64
N VAL A 31 -7.24 -13.24 6.34
CA VAL A 31 -7.24 -14.48 5.54
C VAL A 31 -5.81 -14.98 5.38
N ARG A 32 -5.61 -16.26 5.69
CA ARG A 32 -4.32 -16.94 5.50
C ARG A 32 -3.93 -16.97 4.03
N ARG A 33 -2.63 -16.84 3.74
CA ARG A 33 -2.09 -17.00 2.38
C ARG A 33 -2.41 -18.42 1.89
N LYS A 34 -2.91 -18.52 0.66
CA LYS A 34 -3.07 -19.80 -0.02
C LYS A 34 -1.70 -20.28 -0.51
N ILE A 35 -1.42 -21.55 -0.32
CA ILE A 35 -0.26 -22.26 -0.88
C ILE A 35 -0.78 -23.52 -1.57
N SER A 36 -0.19 -23.88 -2.71
CA SER A 36 -0.63 -25.05 -3.47
C SER A 36 -0.35 -26.35 -2.71
N LYS A 37 -1.08 -27.41 -3.04
CA LYS A 37 -0.87 -28.75 -2.46
C LYS A 37 0.57 -29.22 -2.69
N LYS A 38 1.08 -29.05 -3.92
CA LYS A 38 2.47 -29.34 -4.30
C LYS A 38 3.49 -28.63 -3.38
N VAL A 39 3.32 -27.33 -3.14
CA VAL A 39 4.23 -26.57 -2.25
C VAL A 39 4.19 -27.13 -0.81
N LYS A 40 3.02 -27.53 -0.30
CA LYS A 40 2.93 -28.15 1.02
C LYS A 40 3.67 -29.49 1.08
N GLU A 41 3.52 -30.30 0.04
CA GLU A 41 4.20 -31.60 -0.08
C GLU A 41 5.72 -31.44 -0.19
N ASP A 42 6.19 -30.49 -1.00
CA ASP A 42 7.61 -30.19 -1.16
C ASP A 42 8.24 -29.78 0.19
N ILE A 43 7.58 -28.89 0.94
CA ILE A 43 8.02 -28.48 2.28
C ILE A 43 8.02 -29.66 3.24
N ALA A 44 6.97 -30.50 3.22
CA ALA A 44 6.89 -31.67 4.09
C ALA A 44 8.00 -32.67 3.81
N ARG A 45 8.35 -32.91 2.53
CA ARG A 45 9.47 -33.76 2.14
C ARG A 45 10.80 -33.18 2.61
N ALA A 46 11.08 -31.90 2.32
CA ALA A 46 12.31 -31.23 2.73
C ALA A 46 12.46 -31.17 4.27
N PHE A 47 11.35 -31.03 4.99
CA PHE A 47 11.36 -31.05 6.46
C PHE A 47 11.70 -32.44 7.01
N LYS A 48 11.13 -33.50 6.41
CA LYS A 48 11.35 -34.89 6.83
C LYS A 48 12.73 -35.42 6.48
N SER A 49 13.28 -35.04 5.32
CA SER A 49 14.64 -35.45 4.89
C SER A 49 15.74 -34.90 5.80
N LYS A 50 15.41 -33.96 6.69
CA LYS A 50 16.34 -33.24 7.58
C LYS A 50 17.46 -32.49 6.82
N ASP A 51 17.31 -32.31 5.51
CA ASP A 51 18.20 -31.48 4.70
C ASP A 51 17.97 -30.01 5.06
N LYS A 52 18.95 -29.44 5.78
CA LYS A 52 18.90 -28.07 6.28
C LYS A 52 18.85 -27.06 5.14
N LYS A 53 19.60 -27.31 4.06
CA LYS A 53 19.77 -26.38 2.96
C LYS A 53 18.54 -26.42 2.06
N ASP A 54 18.10 -27.62 1.68
CA ASP A 54 16.93 -27.78 0.80
C ASP A 54 15.65 -27.19 1.41
N LEU A 55 15.40 -27.41 2.71
CA LEU A 55 14.25 -26.82 3.40
C LEU A 55 14.29 -25.29 3.35
N ILE A 56 15.45 -24.68 3.62
CA ILE A 56 15.57 -23.21 3.59
C ILE A 56 15.39 -22.69 2.16
N LEU A 57 16.00 -23.32 1.15
CA LEU A 57 15.84 -22.93 -0.25
C LEU A 57 14.39 -22.99 -0.71
N THR A 58 13.69 -24.07 -0.35
CA THR A 58 12.26 -24.24 -0.63
C THR A 58 11.43 -23.12 0.00
N LEU A 59 11.69 -22.78 1.26
CA LEU A 59 10.99 -21.70 1.97
C LEU A 59 11.34 -20.30 1.47
N LEU A 60 12.57 -20.09 0.98
CA LEU A 60 13.01 -18.80 0.42
C LEU A 60 12.27 -18.44 -0.87
N ARG A 61 11.75 -19.42 -1.62
CA ARG A 61 10.94 -19.16 -2.83
C ARG A 61 9.56 -18.59 -2.53
N LEU A 62 9.11 -18.65 -1.29
CA LEU A 62 7.78 -18.20 -0.88
C LEU A 62 7.78 -16.70 -0.51
N ASP A 63 6.60 -16.09 -0.66
CA ASP A 63 6.31 -14.70 -0.28
C ASP A 63 6.63 -14.37 1.18
N ARG A 64 6.56 -15.37 2.05
CA ARG A 64 6.75 -15.22 3.49
C ARG A 64 7.59 -16.38 4.02
N PHE A 65 8.63 -16.03 4.76
CA PHE A 65 9.41 -17.00 5.52
C PHE A 65 8.72 -17.30 6.87
N PRO A 66 8.80 -18.53 7.41
CA PRO A 66 8.08 -18.91 8.62
C PRO A 66 8.50 -18.14 9.88
N VAL A 67 9.74 -17.66 9.93
CA VAL A 67 10.33 -16.93 11.07
C VAL A 67 10.83 -15.55 10.63
N ASP A 68 10.97 -14.64 11.59
CA ASP A 68 11.67 -13.38 11.35
C ASP A 68 13.18 -13.59 11.49
N GLU A 69 13.92 -13.27 10.43
CA GLU A 69 15.34 -13.55 10.31
C GLU A 69 16.03 -12.39 9.57
N PRO A 70 16.84 -11.57 10.28
CA PRO A 70 17.43 -10.35 9.72
C PRO A 70 18.26 -10.58 8.46
N CYS A 71 18.94 -11.73 8.35
CA CYS A 71 19.81 -12.05 7.22
C CYS A 71 19.08 -12.59 5.98
N LEU A 72 17.76 -12.85 6.02
CA LEU A 72 17.04 -13.40 4.87
C LEU A 72 17.10 -12.49 3.65
N GLY A 73 17.11 -11.17 3.86
CA GLY A 73 17.24 -10.21 2.77
C GLY A 73 18.56 -10.37 2.00
N PHE A 74 19.64 -10.69 2.71
CA PHE A 74 20.94 -10.99 2.11
C PHE A 74 20.92 -12.33 1.38
N ILE A 75 20.45 -13.39 2.04
CA ILE A 75 20.42 -14.75 1.48
C ILE A 75 19.53 -14.84 0.23
N ARG A 76 18.44 -14.08 0.17
CA ARG A 76 17.59 -14.02 -1.04
C ARG A 76 18.31 -13.42 -2.25
N LYS A 77 19.28 -12.54 -2.03
CA LYS A 77 20.08 -11.93 -3.10
C LYS A 77 21.26 -12.79 -3.51
N ASP A 78 21.85 -13.50 -2.55
CA ASP A 78 22.95 -14.43 -2.77
C ASP A 78 22.68 -15.75 -2.04
N ILE A 79 22.18 -16.74 -2.79
CA ILE A 79 21.86 -18.06 -2.25
C ILE A 79 23.13 -18.81 -1.79
N SER A 80 24.28 -18.57 -2.44
CA SER A 80 25.57 -19.18 -2.08
C SER A 80 26.04 -18.77 -0.68
N ALA A 81 25.47 -17.70 -0.12
CA ALA A 81 25.74 -17.27 1.24
C ALA A 81 25.43 -18.36 2.28
N LEU A 82 24.51 -19.30 2.00
CA LEU A 82 24.26 -20.43 2.89
C LEU A 82 25.47 -21.36 3.02
N ASP A 83 26.24 -21.53 1.94
CA ASP A 83 27.44 -22.38 1.91
C ASP A 83 28.61 -21.70 2.62
N ARG A 84 28.76 -20.39 2.41
CA ARG A 84 29.80 -19.57 3.06
C ARG A 84 29.53 -19.32 4.54
N ASN A 85 28.31 -19.57 5.03
CA ASN A 85 27.90 -19.26 6.41
C ASN A 85 27.20 -20.45 7.11
N PRO A 86 27.90 -21.56 7.37
CA PRO A 86 27.30 -22.78 7.93
C PRO A 86 26.67 -22.60 9.31
N LYS A 87 27.21 -21.70 10.15
CA LYS A 87 26.61 -21.36 11.47
C LYS A 87 25.23 -20.70 11.31
N THR A 88 25.07 -19.84 10.31
CA THR A 88 23.78 -19.19 9.98
C THR A 88 22.77 -20.21 9.47
N LEU A 89 23.19 -21.09 8.55
CA LEU A 89 22.38 -22.22 8.07
C LEU A 89 21.89 -23.10 9.23
N ALA A 90 22.80 -23.49 10.14
CA ALA A 90 22.46 -24.29 11.31
C ALA A 90 21.46 -23.56 12.23
N ARG A 91 21.70 -22.29 12.54
CA ARG A 91 20.83 -21.48 13.40
C ARG A 91 19.41 -21.34 12.85
N ILE A 92 19.27 -21.06 11.55
CA ILE A 92 17.95 -20.96 10.90
C ILE A 92 17.27 -22.33 10.90
N SER A 93 17.99 -23.40 10.56
CA SER A 93 17.45 -24.76 10.55
C SER A 93 16.96 -25.19 11.94
N SER A 94 17.72 -24.90 13.01
CA SER A 94 17.31 -25.21 14.39
C SER A 94 16.01 -24.50 14.78
N LYS A 95 15.84 -23.22 14.40
CA LYS A 95 14.58 -22.48 14.62
C LYS A 95 13.41 -23.10 13.86
N LEU A 96 13.61 -23.49 12.60
CA LEU A 96 12.58 -24.15 11.79
C LEU A 96 12.19 -25.51 12.38
N LYS A 97 13.16 -26.28 12.88
CA LYS A 97 12.91 -27.55 13.57
C LYS A 97 12.12 -27.36 14.85
N ALA A 98 12.48 -26.35 15.67
CA ALA A 98 11.77 -26.03 16.91
C ALA A 98 10.29 -25.65 16.68
N LEU A 99 9.96 -25.06 15.51
CA LEU A 99 8.56 -24.79 15.13
C LEU A 99 7.76 -26.05 14.74
N GLY A 100 8.44 -27.13 14.31
CA GLY A 100 7.80 -28.27 13.68
C GLY A 100 7.19 -27.96 12.30
N LEU A 101 6.81 -29.00 11.56
CA LEU A 101 6.19 -28.85 10.23
C LEU A 101 4.91 -28.01 10.28
N LYS A 102 4.07 -28.22 11.30
CA LYS A 102 2.84 -27.43 11.51
C LYS A 102 3.16 -25.95 11.69
N GLY A 103 4.10 -25.60 12.56
CA GLY A 103 4.49 -24.20 12.78
C GLY A 103 5.12 -23.56 11.54
N VAL A 104 5.89 -24.32 10.75
CA VAL A 104 6.40 -23.86 9.44
C VAL A 104 5.26 -23.52 8.48
N LEU A 105 4.31 -24.44 8.30
CA LEU A 105 3.15 -24.23 7.42
C LEU A 105 2.25 -23.09 7.92
N GLU A 106 2.08 -22.95 9.22
CA GLU A 106 1.35 -21.82 9.79
C GLU A 106 2.07 -20.50 9.56
N GLY A 107 3.40 -20.49 9.74
CA GLY A 107 4.24 -19.32 9.58
C GLY A 107 4.20 -18.72 8.17
N ILE A 108 4.26 -19.57 7.13
CA ILE A 108 4.18 -19.14 5.72
C ILE A 108 2.75 -18.74 5.31
N THR A 109 1.74 -19.39 5.89
CA THR A 109 0.33 -19.08 5.60
C THR A 109 -0.19 -17.90 6.38
N ARG A 110 0.59 -17.29 7.29
CA ARG A 110 0.19 -16.07 8.00
C ARG A 110 -0.36 -15.02 7.02
N PRO A 111 -1.34 -14.21 7.41
CA PRO A 111 -1.90 -13.17 6.54
C PRO A 111 -0.86 -12.11 6.12
N LYS A 112 -1.16 -11.36 5.04
CA LYS A 112 -0.41 -10.13 4.73
C LYS A 112 -0.60 -9.13 5.89
N SER A 113 0.40 -8.28 6.15
CA SER A 113 0.26 -7.19 7.13
C SER A 113 -0.95 -6.33 6.80
N SER A 114 -1.57 -5.72 7.80
CA SER A 114 -2.70 -4.79 7.64
C SER A 114 -2.40 -3.74 6.56
N SER A 115 -1.23 -3.10 6.63
CA SER A 115 -0.72 -2.14 5.63
C SER A 115 -0.77 -2.63 4.18
N ARG A 116 -0.39 -3.89 3.92
CA ARG A 116 -0.41 -4.48 2.58
C ARG A 116 -1.81 -4.90 2.12
N ARG A 117 -2.78 -4.98 3.04
CA ARG A 117 -4.20 -5.28 2.74
C ARG A 117 -4.98 -4.03 2.37
N MET A 118 -4.61 -2.86 2.92
CA MET A 118 -5.35 -1.61 2.77
C MET A 118 -5.37 -1.08 1.33
N GLY A 119 -4.28 -1.21 0.56
CA GLY A 119 -4.24 -0.80 -0.85
C GLY A 119 -5.31 -1.48 -1.72
N PRO A 120 -5.37 -2.83 -1.75
CA PRO A 120 -6.46 -3.55 -2.42
C PRO A 120 -7.87 -3.17 -1.97
N MET A 121 -8.05 -2.82 -0.70
CA MET A 121 -9.36 -2.43 -0.15
C MET A 121 -9.78 -1.05 -0.67
N PHE A 122 -8.87 -0.07 -0.66
CA PHE A 122 -9.09 1.24 -1.27
C PHE A 122 -9.48 1.11 -2.74
N LYS A 123 -8.77 0.28 -3.50
CA LYS A 123 -9.05 0.06 -4.93
C LYS A 123 -10.44 -0.54 -5.15
N LYS A 124 -10.81 -1.57 -4.39
CA LYS A 124 -12.14 -2.18 -4.46
C LYS A 124 -13.24 -1.17 -4.12
N TRP A 125 -13.03 -0.36 -3.09
CA TRP A 125 -13.97 0.70 -2.72
C TRP A 125 -14.10 1.76 -3.82
N LEU A 126 -12.98 2.18 -4.43
CA LEU A 126 -12.94 3.14 -5.52
C LEU A 126 -13.70 2.65 -6.75
N GLU A 127 -13.51 1.38 -7.12
CA GLU A 127 -14.26 0.71 -8.19
C GLU A 127 -15.77 0.63 -7.88
N GLY A 128 -16.14 0.55 -6.60
CA GLY A 128 -17.53 0.58 -6.13
C GLY A 128 -18.22 1.95 -6.14
N LEU A 129 -17.53 3.03 -6.51
CA LEU A 129 -18.14 4.37 -6.56
C LEU A 129 -19.14 4.57 -7.72
N GLY A 130 -19.27 3.60 -8.62
CA GLY A 130 -20.22 3.61 -9.73
C GLY A 130 -19.74 4.34 -10.99
N TYR A 131 -18.44 4.65 -11.08
CA TYR A 131 -17.86 5.22 -12.30
C TYR A 131 -17.44 4.12 -13.29
N PRO A 132 -17.52 4.35 -14.62
CA PRO A 132 -17.03 3.40 -15.62
C PRO A 132 -15.56 3.03 -15.39
N ILE A 133 -15.26 1.73 -15.41
CA ILE A 133 -13.90 1.20 -15.29
C ILE A 133 -13.44 0.79 -16.68
N LEU A 134 -12.48 1.53 -17.24
CA LEU A 134 -12.13 1.45 -18.66
C LEU A 134 -10.66 1.10 -18.85
N SER A 135 -10.33 0.38 -19.92
CA SER A 135 -8.95 0.14 -20.33
C SER A 135 -8.24 1.43 -20.75
N ALA A 136 -6.92 1.36 -20.92
CA ALA A 136 -6.10 2.49 -21.38
C ALA A 136 -6.54 3.05 -22.75
N GLN A 137 -7.09 2.23 -23.64
CA GLN A 137 -7.57 2.69 -24.94
C GLN A 137 -8.94 3.35 -24.83
N GLU A 138 -9.85 2.75 -24.07
CA GLU A 138 -11.23 3.24 -23.88
C GLU A 138 -11.28 4.55 -23.10
N ILE A 139 -10.48 4.69 -22.04
CA ILE A 139 -10.49 5.90 -21.19
C ILE A 139 -10.06 7.16 -21.95
N LYS A 140 -9.28 7.00 -23.03
CA LYS A 140 -8.85 8.11 -23.90
C LYS A 140 -9.95 8.57 -24.86
N LYS A 141 -10.87 7.67 -25.21
CA LYS A 141 -11.94 7.91 -26.20
C LYS A 141 -13.31 8.17 -25.56
N THR A 142 -13.46 7.89 -24.26
CA THR A 142 -14.75 8.00 -23.58
C THR A 142 -15.29 9.43 -23.55
N ARG A 143 -16.61 9.56 -23.74
CA ARG A 143 -17.37 10.80 -23.51
C ARG A 143 -17.73 11.00 -22.03
N SER A 144 -17.55 9.98 -21.18
CA SER A 144 -17.82 10.11 -19.76
C SER A 144 -16.91 11.17 -19.13
N ARG A 145 -17.51 12.06 -18.32
CA ARG A 145 -16.75 13.05 -17.55
C ARG A 145 -15.91 12.42 -16.44
N VAL A 146 -16.30 11.25 -15.94
CA VAL A 146 -15.55 10.51 -14.93
C VAL A 146 -15.39 9.06 -15.35
N ALA A 147 -14.15 8.56 -15.33
CA ALA A 147 -13.87 7.15 -15.60
C ALA A 147 -12.58 6.73 -14.88
N ILE A 148 -12.56 5.51 -14.34
CA ILE A 148 -11.42 4.92 -13.64
C ILE A 148 -10.62 4.09 -14.63
N LEU A 149 -9.29 4.22 -14.63
CA LEU A 149 -8.43 3.36 -15.44
C LEU A 149 -8.35 1.96 -14.81
N LYS A 150 -8.69 0.94 -15.59
CA LYS A 150 -8.54 -0.47 -15.25
C LYS A 150 -7.06 -0.89 -15.35
N GLY A 151 -6.56 -1.61 -14.36
CA GLY A 151 -5.24 -2.24 -14.42
C GLY A 151 -4.56 -2.40 -13.07
N SER A 152 -3.44 -3.12 -13.04
CA SER A 152 -2.57 -3.19 -11.86
C SER A 152 -1.83 -1.86 -11.61
N ASP A 153 -1.23 -1.67 -10.44
CA ASP A 153 -0.43 -0.48 -10.12
C ASP A 153 0.67 -0.21 -11.15
N ALA A 154 1.22 -1.27 -11.74
CA ALA A 154 2.19 -1.19 -12.84
C ALA A 154 1.55 -0.70 -14.15
N ALA A 155 0.35 -1.17 -14.50
CA ALA A 155 -0.38 -0.70 -15.66
C ALA A 155 -0.78 0.78 -15.51
N LEU A 156 -1.25 1.17 -14.31
CA LEU A 156 -1.57 2.56 -13.97
C LEU A 156 -0.33 3.46 -14.08
N LYS A 157 0.82 3.02 -13.55
CA LYS A 157 2.11 3.71 -13.71
C LYS A 157 2.47 3.87 -15.18
N ASN A 158 2.40 2.81 -15.97
CA ASN A 158 2.80 2.84 -17.38
C ASN A 158 1.95 3.82 -18.19
N PHE A 159 0.64 3.83 -17.97
CA PHE A 159 -0.25 4.83 -18.55
C PHE A 159 0.14 6.24 -18.12
N ALA A 160 0.34 6.48 -16.81
CA ALA A 160 0.69 7.79 -16.30
C ALA A 160 2.05 8.29 -16.83
N LYS A 161 3.03 7.40 -17.02
CA LYS A 161 4.32 7.75 -17.63
C LYS A 161 4.14 8.18 -19.08
N LYS A 162 3.46 7.34 -19.87
CA LYS A 162 3.29 7.54 -21.31
C LYS A 162 2.41 8.75 -21.64
N GLU A 163 1.29 8.90 -20.96
CA GLU A 163 0.24 9.85 -21.34
C GLU A 163 0.25 11.13 -20.48
N LEU A 164 0.70 11.04 -19.21
CA LEU A 164 0.54 12.12 -18.21
C LEU A 164 1.86 12.77 -17.77
N GLY A 165 3.00 12.28 -18.28
CA GLY A 165 4.33 12.78 -17.91
C GLY A 165 4.76 12.42 -16.48
N TYR A 166 4.23 11.32 -15.93
CA TYR A 166 4.68 10.81 -14.64
C TYR A 166 6.12 10.30 -14.74
N LYS A 167 6.98 10.64 -13.77
CA LYS A 167 8.42 10.32 -13.81
C LYS A 167 8.91 9.39 -12.70
N ARG A 168 8.06 9.02 -11.73
CA ARG A 168 8.48 8.14 -10.63
C ARG A 168 8.39 6.68 -11.06
N GLU A 169 9.18 5.83 -10.40
CA GLU A 169 9.13 4.38 -10.59
C GLU A 169 8.06 3.67 -9.74
N LYS A 170 7.48 4.38 -8.78
CA LYS A 170 6.46 3.85 -7.88
C LYS A 170 5.15 3.64 -8.62
N GLY A 171 4.42 2.58 -8.26
CA GLY A 171 3.06 2.35 -8.71
C GLY A 171 2.09 3.42 -8.21
N LEU A 172 0.97 3.57 -8.90
CA LEU A 172 -0.13 4.47 -8.50
C LEU A 172 -1.29 3.65 -7.96
N ASP A 173 -1.98 4.18 -6.95
CA ASP A 173 -3.18 3.57 -6.37
C ASP A 173 -4.45 4.00 -7.15
N LEU A 174 -4.38 5.11 -7.88
CA LEU A 174 -5.49 5.68 -8.67
C LEU A 174 -4.98 6.37 -9.94
N VAL A 175 -5.66 6.12 -11.07
CA VAL A 175 -5.62 6.95 -12.29
C VAL A 175 -7.05 7.04 -12.81
N MET A 176 -7.54 8.26 -13.03
CA MET A 176 -8.90 8.48 -13.53
C MET A 176 -9.01 9.73 -14.39
N LYS A 177 -9.93 9.72 -15.35
CA LYS A 177 -10.38 10.91 -16.07
C LYS A 177 -11.39 11.66 -15.19
N VAL A 178 -11.23 12.97 -15.06
CA VAL A 178 -12.17 13.86 -14.35
C VAL A 178 -12.32 15.16 -15.15
N GLY A 179 -13.49 15.33 -15.76
CA GLY A 179 -13.75 16.38 -16.74
C GLY A 179 -12.80 16.28 -17.94
N SER A 180 -12.11 17.38 -18.23
CA SER A 180 -11.08 17.47 -19.27
C SER A 180 -9.68 17.03 -18.81
N HIS A 181 -9.51 16.67 -17.53
CA HIS A 181 -8.20 16.37 -16.94
C HIS A 181 -8.08 14.89 -16.54
N PHE A 182 -6.85 14.46 -16.28
CA PHE A 182 -6.59 13.24 -15.54
C PHE A 182 -6.22 13.57 -14.09
N MET A 183 -6.61 12.69 -13.19
CA MET A 183 -6.21 12.67 -11.79
C MET A 183 -5.42 11.39 -11.52
N ILE A 184 -4.31 11.53 -10.80
CA ILE A 184 -3.48 10.42 -10.35
C ILE A 184 -3.28 10.49 -8.83
N GLY A 185 -3.27 9.34 -8.17
CA GLY A 185 -3.27 9.30 -6.71
C GLY A 185 -2.41 8.22 -6.07
N GLU A 186 -1.91 8.54 -4.87
CA GLU A 186 -1.43 7.56 -3.90
C GLU A 186 -2.40 7.55 -2.70
N ALA A 187 -2.76 6.35 -2.24
CA ALA A 187 -3.66 6.14 -1.11
C ALA A 187 -2.92 5.45 0.05
N LYS A 188 -2.98 6.01 1.27
CA LYS A 188 -2.33 5.47 2.46
C LYS A 188 -3.21 5.63 3.69
N LEU A 189 -3.46 4.54 4.40
CA LEU A 189 -3.95 4.58 5.78
C LEU A 189 -2.73 4.45 6.71
N ILE A 190 -2.43 5.53 7.43
CA ILE A 190 -1.30 5.65 8.36
C ILE A 190 -1.82 5.35 9.76
N SER A 191 -1.43 4.20 10.29
CA SER A 191 -1.97 3.67 11.55
C SER A 191 -1.26 4.17 12.81
N THR A 192 0.00 4.61 12.68
CA THR A 192 0.87 5.11 13.74
C THR A 192 2.00 5.92 13.10
N GLY A 193 2.63 6.83 13.82
CA GLY A 193 3.94 7.35 13.43
C GLY A 193 5.06 6.34 13.64
N GLY A 194 6.17 6.57 12.94
CA GLY A 194 7.41 5.80 13.03
C GLY A 194 7.67 4.82 11.88
N GLY A 195 8.96 4.58 11.63
CA GLY A 195 9.45 3.51 10.77
C GLY A 195 8.90 3.52 9.33
N THR A 196 8.27 2.42 8.92
CA THR A 196 7.75 2.26 7.55
C THR A 196 6.51 3.11 7.26
N GLN A 197 5.79 3.55 8.29
CA GLN A 197 4.62 4.42 8.14
C GLN A 197 5.05 5.84 7.73
N ASP A 198 6.03 6.43 8.42
CA ASP A 198 6.58 7.75 8.06
C ASP A 198 7.15 7.77 6.65
N LYS A 199 7.83 6.69 6.24
CA LYS A 199 8.34 6.56 4.88
C LYS A 199 7.19 6.61 3.87
N SER A 200 6.13 5.84 4.11
CA SER A 200 4.95 5.79 3.24
C SER A 200 4.24 7.14 3.16
N PHE A 201 4.13 7.83 4.29
CA PHE A 201 3.59 9.18 4.38
C PHE A 201 4.43 10.20 3.58
N ARG A 202 5.75 10.25 3.82
CA ARG A 202 6.67 11.13 3.09
C ARG A 202 6.62 10.92 1.59
N GLU A 203 6.49 9.67 1.14
CA GLU A 203 6.36 9.34 -0.28
C GLU A 203 5.09 9.91 -0.91
N ALA A 204 3.97 9.92 -0.18
CA ALA A 204 2.69 10.49 -0.62
C ALA A 204 2.68 12.02 -0.56
N VAL A 205 3.34 12.63 0.44
CA VAL A 205 3.54 14.09 0.50
C VAL A 205 4.44 14.56 -0.64
N SER A 206 5.57 13.88 -0.86
CA SER A 206 6.48 14.16 -1.97
C SER A 206 5.78 14.00 -3.33
N PHE A 207 4.86 13.04 -3.46
CA PHE A 207 4.06 12.84 -4.67
C PHE A 207 3.30 14.11 -5.07
N VAL A 208 2.57 14.74 -4.14
CA VAL A 208 1.72 15.90 -4.43
C VAL A 208 2.48 17.21 -4.54
N LYS A 209 3.68 17.31 -3.93
CA LYS A 209 4.54 18.50 -4.03
C LYS A 209 5.19 18.68 -5.42
N GLN A 210 5.21 17.64 -6.26
CA GLN A 210 5.78 17.73 -7.61
C GLN A 210 4.82 18.41 -8.59
N LYS A 211 5.23 19.57 -9.11
CA LYS A 211 4.40 20.44 -9.97
C LYS A 211 4.39 20.10 -11.48
N LYS A 212 5.20 19.14 -11.95
CA LYS A 212 5.52 18.97 -13.39
C LYS A 212 4.80 17.80 -14.08
N ASN A 213 3.47 17.77 -14.14
CA ASN A 213 2.76 16.76 -14.93
C ASN A 213 1.37 17.20 -15.40
N LYS A 214 0.88 16.56 -16.46
CA LYS A 214 -0.40 16.86 -17.13
C LYS A 214 -1.64 16.35 -16.35
N ALA A 215 -1.50 16.09 -15.06
CA ALA A 215 -2.52 15.45 -14.24
C ALA A 215 -2.56 16.04 -12.83
N ILE A 216 -3.77 16.16 -12.29
CA ILE A 216 -4.03 16.51 -10.90
C ILE A 216 -3.47 15.41 -10.02
N ARG A 217 -2.58 15.75 -9.08
CA ARG A 217 -2.04 14.81 -8.10
C ARG A 217 -2.80 14.89 -6.80
N ILE A 218 -3.17 13.75 -6.24
CA ILE A 218 -3.85 13.69 -4.95
C ILE A 218 -3.21 12.64 -4.03
N ALA A 219 -2.97 13.02 -2.77
CA ALA A 219 -2.67 12.09 -1.70
C ALA A 219 -3.97 11.80 -0.93
N VAL A 220 -4.46 10.57 -1.04
CA VAL A 220 -5.60 10.11 -0.23
C VAL A 220 -5.04 9.52 1.05
N LEU A 221 -5.18 10.22 2.16
CA LEU A 221 -4.54 9.84 3.42
C LEU A 221 -5.59 9.61 4.50
N ASP A 222 -5.45 8.58 5.31
CA ASP A 222 -6.35 8.31 6.43
C ASP A 222 -5.53 7.92 7.68
N GLY A 223 -6.17 7.92 8.84
CA GLY A 223 -5.55 7.58 10.13
C GLY A 223 -4.88 8.75 10.86
N VAL A 224 -3.75 8.50 11.53
CA VAL A 224 -3.16 9.42 12.53
C VAL A 224 -2.63 10.73 11.97
N VAL A 225 -2.43 10.83 10.64
CA VAL A 225 -1.97 12.06 9.97
C VAL A 225 -2.88 13.28 10.16
N TRP A 226 -4.12 13.06 10.57
CA TRP A 226 -5.12 14.10 10.80
C TRP A 226 -5.23 14.55 12.26
N ILE A 227 -4.52 13.88 13.17
CA ILE A 227 -4.55 14.15 14.61
C ILE A 227 -3.49 15.19 14.95
N PRO A 228 -3.79 16.28 15.67
CA PRO A 228 -2.80 17.26 16.09
C PRO A 228 -1.77 16.66 17.06
N SER A 229 -0.50 17.03 16.90
CA SER A 229 0.61 16.40 17.64
C SER A 229 0.69 16.67 19.14
N GLY A 230 -0.20 17.51 19.69
CA GLY A 230 -0.40 17.65 21.13
C GLY A 230 -1.34 16.60 21.75
N GLN A 231 -2.05 15.83 20.92
CA GLN A 231 -2.94 14.73 21.33
C GLN A 231 -2.37 13.35 20.99
N GLU A 232 -1.14 13.30 20.49
CA GLU A 232 -0.42 12.06 20.25
C GLU A 232 0.18 11.57 21.58
N HIS A 233 -0.24 10.41 22.09
CA HIS A 233 0.39 9.76 23.25
C HIS A 233 1.81 9.22 22.95
N ALA A 234 2.33 9.47 21.75
CA ALA A 234 3.62 8.96 21.29
C ALA A 234 4.64 10.11 21.19
N LYS A 235 5.85 9.86 21.72
CA LYS A 235 7.06 10.67 21.46
C LYS A 235 7.44 10.56 19.97
N GLU A 236 6.68 11.17 19.06
CA GLU A 236 6.92 11.07 17.63
C GLU A 236 8.00 12.06 17.17
N LYS A 237 9.05 11.55 16.53
CA LYS A 237 10.15 12.35 15.97
C LYS A 237 9.78 13.10 14.68
N MET A 238 8.55 12.93 14.16
CA MET A 238 8.04 13.64 12.99
C MET A 238 6.58 14.05 13.22
N ASN A 239 6.29 15.33 13.12
CA ASN A 239 4.93 15.86 13.20
C ASN A 239 4.23 15.67 11.83
N LEU A 240 3.53 14.54 11.67
CA LEU A 240 2.78 14.21 10.45
C LEU A 240 1.73 15.29 10.14
N TYR A 241 1.07 15.79 11.17
CA TYR A 241 0.03 16.80 11.11
C TYR A 241 0.54 18.14 10.53
N SER A 242 1.66 18.66 11.03
CA SER A 242 2.26 19.93 10.57
C SER A 242 2.68 19.82 9.10
N THR A 243 3.28 18.70 8.72
CA THR A 243 3.68 18.45 7.33
C THR A 243 2.48 18.51 6.37
N ILE A 244 1.31 18.02 6.78
CA ILE A 244 0.07 18.09 6.01
C ILE A 244 -0.55 19.48 6.04
N LYS A 245 -0.54 20.15 7.21
CA LYS A 245 -1.03 21.52 7.39
C LYS A 245 -0.33 22.51 6.45
N ASP A 246 0.97 22.29 6.23
CA ASP A 246 1.84 23.15 5.41
C ASP A 246 1.71 22.91 3.88
N LEU A 247 0.86 21.98 3.45
CA LEU A 247 0.60 21.78 2.03
C LEU A 247 -0.08 23.02 1.41
N SER A 248 0.45 23.45 0.26
CA SER A 248 -0.11 24.57 -0.49
C SER A 248 -1.48 24.22 -1.10
N ARG A 249 -2.21 25.24 -1.56
CA ARG A 249 -3.59 25.09 -2.08
C ARG A 249 -3.71 24.13 -3.28
N ASP A 250 -2.63 23.97 -4.04
CA ASP A 250 -2.49 23.11 -5.22
C ASP A 250 -1.91 21.72 -4.92
N GLN A 251 -1.46 21.46 -3.69
CA GLN A 251 -0.94 20.17 -3.24
C GLN A 251 -2.05 19.36 -2.55
N PHE A 252 -2.88 18.67 -3.34
CA PHE A 252 -4.11 18.05 -2.83
C PHE A 252 -3.84 16.86 -1.91
N ALA A 253 -4.27 16.98 -0.65
CA ALA A 253 -4.37 15.86 0.28
C ALA A 253 -5.73 15.87 0.99
N LEU A 254 -6.34 14.70 1.17
CA LEU A 254 -7.63 14.55 1.86
C LEU A 254 -7.88 13.11 2.33
N SER A 255 -8.82 12.94 3.26
CA SER A 255 -9.38 11.63 3.63
C SER A 255 -10.16 11.00 2.48
N ALA A 256 -10.06 9.68 2.32
CA ALA A 256 -10.81 8.95 1.29
C ALA A 256 -12.33 9.22 1.35
N LEU A 257 -12.85 9.50 2.55
CA LEU A 257 -14.25 9.88 2.78
C LEU A 257 -14.68 11.16 2.04
N LEU A 258 -13.74 12.03 1.66
CA LEU A 258 -13.98 13.28 0.94
C LEU A 258 -13.69 13.16 -0.56
N LEU A 259 -13.19 12.01 -1.03
CA LEU A 259 -12.72 11.85 -2.40
C LEU A 259 -13.86 12.01 -3.42
N LYS A 260 -15.06 11.50 -3.12
CA LYS A 260 -16.22 11.61 -4.03
C LYS A 260 -16.60 13.07 -4.28
N ASP A 261 -16.62 13.89 -3.23
CA ASP A 261 -16.92 15.32 -3.33
C ASP A 261 -15.80 16.08 -4.03
N PHE A 262 -14.54 15.69 -3.79
CA PHE A 262 -13.40 16.25 -4.49
C PHE A 262 -13.47 15.97 -6.00
N ILE A 263 -13.77 14.73 -6.41
CA ILE A 263 -13.96 14.35 -7.81
C ILE A 263 -15.04 15.24 -8.45
N LYS A 264 -16.22 15.34 -7.83
CA LYS A 264 -17.31 16.20 -8.32
C LYS A 264 -16.87 17.65 -8.53
N ALA A 265 -16.13 18.21 -7.56
CA ALA A 265 -15.62 19.57 -7.65
C ALA A 265 -14.60 19.76 -8.78
N GLN A 266 -13.84 18.71 -9.15
CA GLN A 266 -12.87 18.79 -10.24
C GLN A 266 -13.50 18.67 -11.64
N ILE A 267 -14.72 18.14 -11.77
CA ILE A 267 -15.40 17.98 -13.07
C ILE A 267 -15.59 19.33 -13.78
N TYR A 268 -15.87 20.39 -13.02
CA TYR A 268 -16.22 21.72 -13.54
C TYR A 268 -15.10 22.74 -13.39
N ARG A 269 -13.90 22.30 -12.99
CA ARG A 269 -12.76 23.19 -12.81
C ARG A 269 -12.31 23.73 -14.17
N LYS A 270 -12.41 25.06 -14.34
CA LYS A 270 -11.81 25.79 -15.47
C LYS A 270 -10.28 25.78 -15.33
N GLN A 271 -9.57 25.78 -16.46
CA GLN A 271 -8.10 25.81 -16.53
C GLN A 271 -7.55 27.09 -15.92
#